data_AF-A0A662FRG7-F1
#
_entry.id   AF-A0A662FRG7-F1
#
_cell.length_a   1.000
_cell.length_b   1.000
_cell.length_c   1.000
_cell.angle_alpha   90.00
_cell.angle_beta   90.00
_cell.angle_gamma   90.00
#
_symmetry.space_group_name_H-M   'P 1'
#
loop_
_entity.id
_entity.type
_entity.pdbx_description
1 polymer ?
#
loop_
_entity_poly.entity_id
_entity_poly.type
_entity_poly.pdbx_seq_one_letter_code
_entity_poly.pdbx_strand_id
1 'polypeptide(L)'
;LVDINSPWKAILPISEVLSKPVNVSKIELKDYLNIGDLIVARVIAFDLTRDPLLTIKESRLGKATRGLFLELSSWDWLLLKSKEKTLLRGVKKKANCNIVLGANYRVLMIGKGLEEELKALEIVRETLGRRST
;
A
#
# COMPACT_ATOMS: atom_id res chain seq x y z
N LEU A 1 -7.49 -11.20 -9.26
CA LEU A 1 -8.28 -9.97 -8.96
C LEU A 1 -7.77 -9.40 -7.65
N VAL A 2 -7.77 -8.07 -7.51
CA VAL A 2 -7.25 -7.36 -6.35
C VAL A 2 -8.35 -6.45 -5.82
N ASP A 3 -8.59 -6.51 -4.51
CA ASP A 3 -9.42 -5.53 -3.83
C ASP A 3 -8.63 -4.24 -3.60
N ILE A 4 -9.16 -3.13 -4.12
CA ILE A 4 -8.55 -1.81 -3.99
C ILE A 4 -9.40 -0.84 -3.18
N ASN A 5 -10.39 -1.31 -2.40
CA ASN A 5 -11.33 -0.46 -1.66
C ASN A 5 -12.05 0.55 -2.58
N SER A 6 -12.62 0.04 -3.67
CA SER A 6 -13.39 0.81 -4.63
C SER A 6 -14.62 0.02 -5.07
N PRO A 7 -15.60 0.66 -5.74
CA PRO A 7 -16.75 -0.06 -6.31
C PRO A 7 -16.35 -1.15 -7.32
N TRP A 8 -15.18 -1.03 -7.95
CA TRP A 8 -14.64 -1.98 -8.91
C TRP A 8 -13.50 -2.80 -8.31
N LYS A 9 -13.40 -4.06 -8.75
CA LYS A 9 -12.22 -4.89 -8.49
C LYS A 9 -11.16 -4.56 -9.52
N ALA A 10 -9.90 -4.57 -9.11
CA ALA A 10 -8.80 -4.33 -10.02
C ALA A 10 -8.21 -5.63 -10.57
N ILE A 11 -7.66 -5.55 -11.77
CA ILE A 11 -6.97 -6.66 -12.43
C ILE A 11 -5.47 -6.35 -12.39
N LEU A 12 -4.69 -7.30 -11.87
CA LEU A 12 -3.23 -7.28 -11.94
C LEU A 12 -2.79 -8.35 -12.93
N PRO A 13 -2.45 -7.98 -14.19
CA PRO A 13 -1.97 -8.92 -15.18
C PRO A 13 -0.64 -9.54 -14.74
N ILE A 14 -0.43 -10.81 -15.07
CA ILE A 14 0.83 -11.54 -14.81
C ILE A 14 2.01 -10.82 -15.46
N SER A 15 1.77 -10.33 -16.67
CA SER A 15 2.74 -9.54 -17.42
C SER A 15 3.21 -8.35 -16.59
N GLU A 16 2.37 -7.75 -15.75
CA GLU A 16 2.61 -6.58 -14.88
C GLU A 16 3.12 -6.92 -13.46
N VAL A 17 3.34 -8.20 -13.18
CA VAL A 17 4.01 -8.70 -11.97
C VAL A 17 5.48 -8.96 -12.21
N LEU A 18 5.80 -9.55 -13.37
CA LEU A 18 7.15 -10.04 -13.67
C LEU A 18 7.99 -8.93 -14.34
N SER A 19 9.13 -8.60 -13.73
CA SER A 19 10.09 -7.62 -14.29
C SER A 19 10.94 -8.20 -15.44
N LYS A 20 10.96 -9.52 -15.62
CA LYS A 20 11.69 -10.23 -16.68
C LYS A 20 10.70 -11.05 -17.52
N PRO A 21 10.93 -11.22 -18.84
CA PRO A 21 10.17 -12.16 -19.63
C PRO A 21 10.52 -13.56 -19.14
N VAL A 22 9.56 -14.25 -18.54
CA VAL A 22 9.76 -15.61 -18.04
C VAL A 22 8.81 -16.55 -18.77
N ASN A 23 9.28 -17.76 -19.08
CA ASN A 23 8.47 -18.77 -19.76
C ASN A 23 7.25 -19.12 -18.91
N VAL A 24 6.07 -18.67 -19.35
CA VAL A 24 4.77 -18.84 -18.68
C VAL A 24 4.43 -20.32 -18.45
N SER A 25 5.05 -21.22 -19.23
CA SER A 25 4.88 -22.67 -19.17
C SER A 25 5.48 -23.35 -17.92
N LYS A 26 6.32 -22.66 -17.14
CA LYS A 26 7.07 -23.27 -16.01
C LYS A 26 6.81 -22.62 -14.65
N ILE A 27 5.91 -21.64 -14.55
CA ILE A 27 5.79 -20.81 -13.34
C ILE A 27 4.41 -20.96 -12.73
N GLU A 28 4.39 -21.40 -11.48
CA GLU A 28 3.19 -21.33 -10.66
C GLU A 28 3.02 -19.89 -10.16
N LEU A 29 1.93 -19.25 -10.59
CA LEU A 29 1.55 -17.90 -10.16
C LEU A 29 1.44 -17.74 -8.63
N LYS A 30 1.13 -18.84 -7.94
CA LYS A 30 1.07 -18.93 -6.48
C LYS A 30 2.39 -18.61 -5.80
N ASP A 31 3.52 -18.76 -6.47
CA ASP A 31 4.83 -18.48 -5.88
C ASP A 31 5.05 -16.97 -5.69
N TYR A 32 4.31 -16.13 -6.41
CA TYR A 32 4.50 -14.67 -6.43
C TYR A 32 3.47 -13.93 -5.58
N LEU A 33 2.18 -14.28 -5.73
CA LEU A 33 1.08 -13.65 -5.01
C LEU A 33 0.02 -14.68 -4.66
N ASN A 34 -0.34 -14.73 -3.38
CA ASN A 34 -1.39 -15.58 -2.83
C ASN A 34 -2.59 -14.74 -2.34
N ILE A 35 -3.73 -15.41 -2.19
CA ILE A 35 -4.92 -14.79 -1.60
C ILE A 35 -4.58 -14.36 -0.16
N GLY A 36 -4.89 -13.11 0.17
CA GLY A 36 -4.57 -12.50 1.46
C GLY A 36 -3.28 -11.70 1.48
N ASP A 37 -2.46 -11.76 0.42
CA ASP A 37 -1.28 -10.91 0.30
C ASP A 37 -1.67 -9.43 0.12
N LEU A 38 -0.93 -8.56 0.81
CA LEU A 38 -1.02 -7.12 0.61
C LEU A 38 0.00 -6.67 -0.43
N ILE A 39 -0.43 -5.85 -1.39
CA ILE A 39 0.44 -5.30 -2.44
C ILE A 39 0.37 -3.78 -2.48
N VAL A 40 1.49 -3.15 -2.76
CA VAL A 40 1.58 -1.75 -3.16
C VAL A 40 1.64 -1.74 -4.68
N ALA A 41 0.61 -1.20 -5.32
CA ALA A 41 0.45 -1.21 -6.77
C ALA A 41 0.01 0.16 -7.29
N ARG A 42 0.25 0.41 -8.58
CA ARG A 42 -0.21 1.62 -9.27
C ARG A 42 -1.27 1.27 -10.32
N VAL A 43 -2.31 2.10 -10.43
CA VAL A 43 -3.28 2.01 -11.51
C VAL A 43 -2.63 2.53 -12.81
N ILE A 44 -2.61 1.69 -13.86
CA ILE A 44 -2.04 2.04 -15.17
C ILE A 44 -3.09 2.49 -16.17
N ALA A 45 -4.31 1.96 -16.07
CA ALA A 45 -5.41 2.30 -16.96
C ALA A 45 -6.75 2.11 -16.24
N PHE A 46 -7.65 3.07 -16.41
CA PHE A 46 -9.03 3.01 -15.95
C PHE A 46 -9.86 4.04 -16.73
N ASP A 47 -11.00 3.62 -17.27
CA ASP A 47 -11.87 4.48 -18.11
C ASP A 47 -13.37 4.32 -17.81
N LEU A 48 -13.74 3.88 -16.59
CA LEU A 48 -15.12 3.60 -16.12
C LEU A 48 -15.87 2.49 -16.87
N THR A 49 -15.45 2.15 -18.09
CA THR A 49 -16.02 1.06 -18.89
C THR A 49 -15.34 -0.29 -18.64
N ARG A 50 -14.13 -0.25 -18.09
CA ARG A 50 -13.28 -1.41 -17.81
C ARG A 50 -12.80 -1.38 -16.37
N ASP A 51 -12.57 -2.57 -15.83
CA ASP A 51 -11.95 -2.72 -14.51
C ASP A 51 -10.55 -2.08 -14.48
N PRO A 52 -10.16 -1.44 -13.36
CA PRO A 52 -8.84 -0.83 -13.22
C PRO A 52 -7.71 -1.86 -13.44
N LEU A 53 -6.74 -1.51 -14.28
CA LEU A 53 -5.53 -2.30 -14.47
C LEU A 53 -4.43 -1.82 -13.52
N LEU A 54 -3.75 -2.76 -12.86
CA LEU A 54 -2.66 -2.50 -11.92
C LEU A 54 -1.29 -2.92 -12.49
N THR A 55 -0.24 -2.30 -11.96
CA THR A 55 1.16 -2.75 -12.11
C THR A 55 1.88 -2.76 -10.78
N ILE A 56 2.84 -3.70 -10.64
CA ILE A 56 3.80 -3.75 -9.52
C ILE A 56 5.25 -3.81 -10.00
N LYS A 57 5.51 -3.58 -11.30
CA LYS A 57 6.86 -3.62 -11.87
C LYS A 57 7.77 -2.47 -11.44
N GLU A 58 7.17 -1.36 -11.03
CA GLU A 58 7.92 -0.13 -10.79
C GLU A 58 8.68 -0.18 -9.46
N SER A 59 9.70 0.67 -9.36
CA SER A 59 10.46 0.82 -8.14
C SER A 59 9.53 1.19 -6.98
N ARG A 60 9.70 0.51 -5.83
CA ARG A 60 8.91 0.67 -4.59
C ARG A 60 7.47 0.11 -4.64
N LEU A 61 7.07 -0.51 -5.73
CA LEU A 61 5.86 -1.33 -5.80
C LEU A 61 6.20 -2.81 -5.55
N GLY A 62 5.20 -3.61 -5.21
CA GLY A 62 5.35 -5.04 -4.97
C GLY A 62 4.57 -5.55 -3.76
N LYS A 63 4.87 -6.80 -3.39
CA LYS A 63 4.29 -7.44 -2.22
C LYS A 63 4.85 -6.83 -0.93
N ALA A 64 3.96 -6.48 -0.02
CA ALA A 64 4.31 -6.12 1.34
C ALA A 64 4.51 -7.41 2.16
N THR A 65 5.75 -7.69 2.58
CA THR A 65 6.06 -8.88 3.38
C THR A 65 5.83 -8.68 4.87
N ARG A 66 5.80 -7.42 5.32
CA ARG A 66 5.62 -7.02 6.71
C ARG A 66 5.09 -5.59 6.78
N GLY A 67 4.65 -5.19 7.96
CA GLY A 67 4.13 -3.85 8.21
C GLY A 67 2.81 -3.88 8.94
N LEU A 68 2.42 -2.71 9.42
CA LEU A 68 1.10 -2.45 9.97
C LEU A 68 0.22 -1.79 8.90
N PHE A 69 -0.93 -2.42 8.65
CA PHE A 69 -1.93 -1.99 7.70
C PHE A 69 -3.10 -1.32 8.44
N LEU A 70 -3.55 -0.17 7.91
CA LEU A 70 -4.64 0.61 8.48
C LEU A 70 -5.59 1.07 7.36
N GLU A 71 -6.88 0.86 7.56
CA GLU A 71 -7.92 1.49 6.75
C GLU A 71 -8.41 2.78 7.43
N LEU A 72 -8.58 3.83 6.64
CA LEU A 72 -9.00 5.15 7.09
C LEU A 72 -10.31 5.55 6.43
N SER A 73 -10.99 6.51 7.06
CA SER A 73 -12.06 7.26 6.40
C SER A 73 -11.48 8.19 5.31
N SER A 74 -12.30 8.57 4.34
CA SER A 74 -11.90 9.54 3.30
C SER A 74 -11.41 10.87 3.91
N TRP A 75 -12.03 11.30 5.02
CA TRP A 75 -11.65 12.52 5.73
C TRP A 75 -10.29 12.40 6.42
N ASP A 76 -10.07 11.30 7.15
CA ASP A 76 -8.79 11.03 7.83
C ASP A 76 -7.65 10.96 6.81
N TRP A 77 -7.89 10.30 5.66
CA TRP A 77 -6.91 10.24 4.58
C TRP A 77 -6.58 11.62 4.01
N LEU A 78 -7.59 12.46 3.74
CA LEU A 78 -7.39 13.81 3.21
C LEU A 78 -6.57 14.67 4.19
N LEU A 79 -6.84 14.54 5.50
CA LEU A 79 -6.09 15.23 6.54
C LEU A 79 -4.63 14.77 6.59
N LEU A 80 -4.36 13.46 6.54
CA LEU A 80 -2.99 12.95 6.48
C LEU A 80 -2.27 13.43 5.22
N LYS A 81 -2.97 13.42 4.07
CA LYS A 81 -2.42 13.89 2.80
C LYS A 81 -2.04 15.36 2.85
N SER A 82 -2.85 16.20 3.50
CA SER A 82 -2.55 17.63 3.69
C SER A 82 -1.25 17.87 4.48
N LYS A 83 -0.89 16.94 5.37
CA LYS A 83 0.29 17.00 6.25
C LYS A 83 1.39 16.01 5.83
N GLU A 84 1.34 15.47 4.61
CA GLU A 84 2.17 14.36 4.15
C GLU A 84 3.67 14.60 4.35
N LYS A 85 4.19 15.77 3.98
CA LYS A 85 5.62 16.10 4.16
C LYS A 85 6.05 16.02 5.63
N THR A 86 5.22 16.52 6.54
CA THR A 86 5.49 16.51 7.99
C THR A 86 5.36 15.11 8.55
N LEU A 87 4.32 14.37 8.14
CA LEU A 87 4.08 12.98 8.54
C LEU A 87 5.24 12.08 8.10
N LEU A 88 5.61 12.10 6.81
CA LEU A 88 6.71 11.31 6.26
C LEU A 88 8.03 11.58 6.99
N ARG A 89 8.33 12.85 7.25
CA ARG A 89 9.53 13.24 7.99
C ARG A 89 9.48 12.76 9.45
N GLY A 90 8.32 12.89 10.10
CA GLY A 90 8.10 12.46 11.48
C GLY A 90 8.27 10.96 11.65
N VAL A 91 7.59 10.17 10.81
CA VAL A 91 7.68 8.71 10.79
C VAL A 91 9.10 8.25 10.48
N LYS A 92 9.76 8.84 9.48
CA LYS A 92 11.15 8.48 9.14
C LYS A 92 12.13 8.83 10.27
N LYS A 93 11.99 10.00 10.92
CA LYS A 93 12.94 10.46 11.96
C LYS A 93 12.70 9.80 13.32
N LYS A 94 11.44 9.63 13.74
CA LYS A 94 11.09 9.15 15.09
C LYS A 94 10.86 7.65 15.14
N ALA A 95 10.25 7.06 14.10
CA ALA A 95 9.90 5.65 14.06
C ALA A 95 10.80 4.84 13.12
N ASN A 96 11.69 5.46 12.34
CA ASN A 96 12.55 4.78 11.36
C ASN A 96 11.79 3.83 10.42
N CYS A 97 10.54 4.19 10.09
CA CYS A 97 9.65 3.43 9.22
C CYS A 97 9.49 4.11 7.86
N ASN A 98 9.14 3.32 6.86
CA ASN A 98 8.56 3.82 5.61
C ASN A 98 7.04 3.78 5.74
N ILE A 99 6.36 4.79 5.21
CA ILE A 99 4.89 4.83 5.17
C ILE A 99 4.44 5.04 3.73
N VAL A 100 3.44 4.27 3.32
CA VAL A 100 2.79 4.34 2.02
C VAL A 100 1.36 4.79 2.23
N LEU A 101 1.00 5.94 1.66
CA LEU A 101 -0.35 6.49 1.66
C LEU A 101 -1.03 6.10 0.34
N GLY A 102 -1.87 5.07 0.35
CA GLY A 102 -2.64 4.65 -0.82
C GLY A 102 -3.81 5.60 -1.06
N ALA A 103 -4.10 5.94 -2.32
CA ALA A 103 -5.22 6.82 -2.69
C ALA A 103 -6.60 6.24 -2.35
N ASN A 104 -6.66 4.96 -1.98
CA ASN A 104 -7.84 4.21 -1.57
C ASN A 104 -8.04 4.17 -0.05
N TYR A 105 -7.55 5.18 0.65
CA TYR A 105 -7.68 5.35 2.10
C TYR A 105 -7.01 4.25 2.93
N ARG A 106 -6.14 3.46 2.30
CA ARG A 106 -5.33 2.44 2.95
C ARG A 106 -3.92 2.96 3.19
N VAL A 107 -3.41 2.73 4.39
CA VAL A 107 -2.07 3.13 4.81
C VAL A 107 -1.29 1.90 5.21
N LEU A 108 -0.05 1.82 4.74
CA LEU A 108 0.88 0.75 5.11
C LEU A 108 2.11 1.38 5.75
N MET A 109 2.45 0.93 6.95
CA MET A 109 3.65 1.33 7.69
C MET A 109 4.60 0.15 7.76
N ILE A 110 5.81 0.30 7.24
CA ILE A 110 6.80 -0.77 7.14
C ILE A 110 8.00 -0.39 8.00
N GLY A 111 8.15 -1.08 9.13
CA GLY A 111 9.27 -0.92 10.04
C GLY A 111 10.29 -2.03 9.92
N LYS A 112 11.21 -2.08 10.89
CA LYS A 112 12.10 -3.24 11.12
C LYS A 112 11.43 -4.28 12.00
N GLY A 113 10.62 -3.85 12.97
CA GLY A 113 9.75 -4.70 13.77
C GLY A 113 8.49 -3.98 14.24
N LEU A 114 7.73 -4.66 15.09
CA LEU A 114 6.43 -4.21 15.58
C LEU A 114 6.54 -2.90 16.39
N GLU A 115 7.61 -2.73 17.17
CA GLU A 115 7.78 -1.54 18.01
C GLU A 115 7.89 -0.26 17.16
N GLU A 116 8.66 -0.29 16.08
CA GLU A 116 8.75 0.83 15.16
C GLU A 116 7.43 1.10 14.43
N GLU A 117 6.71 0.04 14.04
CA GLU A 117 5.42 0.15 13.38
C GLU A 117 4.34 0.75 14.30
N LEU A 118 4.35 0.41 15.59
CA LEU A 118 3.48 1.01 16.60
C LEU A 118 3.81 2.49 16.85
N LYS A 119 5.09 2.85 16.90
CA LYS A 119 5.51 4.27 16.96
C LYS A 119 5.05 5.05 15.73
N ALA A 120 5.11 4.44 14.54
CA ALA A 120 4.58 5.06 13.33
C ALA A 120 3.06 5.26 13.41
N LEU A 121 2.33 4.27 13.94
CA LEU A 121 0.89 4.35 14.18
C LEU A 121 0.54 5.49 15.15
N GLU A 122 1.28 5.65 16.25
CA GLU A 122 1.08 6.75 17.20
C GLU A 122 1.23 8.11 16.52
N ILE A 123 2.27 8.31 15.71
CA ILE A 123 2.48 9.55 14.96
C ILE A 123 1.32 9.82 13.98
N VAL A 124 0.80 8.77 13.34
CA VAL A 124 -0.39 8.88 12.48
C VAL A 124 -1.60 9.32 13.30
N ARG A 125 -1.84 8.72 14.47
CA ARG A 125 -2.97 9.07 15.37
C ARG A 125 -2.86 10.50 15.90
N GLU A 126 -1.66 10.93 16.30
CA GLU A 126 -1.38 12.32 16.68
C GLU A 126 -1.70 13.30 15.54
N THR A 127 -1.32 12.94 14.31
CA THR A 127 -1.58 13.78 13.12
C THR A 127 -3.07 13.94 12.84
N LEU A 128 -3.85 12.89 13.13
CA LEU A 128 -5.31 12.87 13.06
C LEU A 128 -5.98 13.56 14.26
N GLY A 129 -5.22 14.05 15.25
CA GLY A 129 -5.77 14.68 16.45
C GLY A 129 -6.39 13.69 17.45
N ARG A 130 -6.20 12.38 17.24
CA ARG A 130 -6.62 11.34 18.18
C ARG A 130 -5.46 11.06 19.13
N ARG A 131 -5.42 11.75 20.27
CA ARG A 131 -4.44 11.42 21.33
C ARG A 131 -4.78 10.03 21.89
N SER A 132 -3.78 9.20 22.10
CA SER A 132 -3.92 8.02 22.96
C SER A 132 -4.14 8.53 24.38
N THR A 133 -5.35 8.35 24.90
CA THR A 133 -5.61 8.30 26.34
C THR A 133 -4.92 7.11 26.96
#